data_AF-A0A7S3L1A4-F1
#
_entry.id   AF-A0A7S3L1A4-F1
#
_cell.length_a   1.000
_cell.length_b   1.000
_cell.length_c   1.000
_cell.angle_alpha   90.00
_cell.angle_beta   90.00
_cell.angle_gamma   90.00
#
_symmetry.space_group_name_H-M   'P 1'
#
loop_
_entity.id
_entity.type
_entity.pdbx_description
1 polymer ?
#
loop_
_entity_poly.entity_id
_entity_poly.type
_entity_poly.pdbx_seq_one_letter_code
_entity_poly.pdbx_strand_id
1 'polypeptide(L)'
;GSFVGDGPILNPTDGWQAYAEAELATPPGDVSFGKLQAGASCHIPVNPSLSLHWLGQAGWLHSMSWETDGKKSLPPTVSDRFHTGGPLQIPGFLPAGIGPRDTRTCSPDRLTPGGDSIGGDLHYRTSLMASVPALTSVFPDGRAFGFLAAG
;
A
#
# COMPACT_ATOMS: atom_id res chain seq x y z
N GLY A 1 -9.15 5.17 -12.89
CA GLY A 1 -9.30 3.70 -12.99
C GLY A 1 -10.76 3.37 -13.25
N SER A 2 -11.05 2.58 -14.27
CA SER A 2 -12.40 2.08 -14.58
C SER A 2 -12.68 0.81 -13.76
N PHE A 3 -13.81 0.78 -13.05
CA PHE A 3 -14.31 -0.43 -12.41
C PHE A 3 -15.16 -1.20 -13.42
N VAL A 4 -14.85 -2.48 -13.66
CA VAL A 4 -15.64 -3.37 -14.52
C VAL A 4 -16.13 -4.52 -13.65
N GLY A 5 -17.39 -4.46 -13.19
CA GLY A 5 -18.01 -5.48 -12.35
C GLY A 5 -19.48 -5.17 -12.02
N ASP A 6 -20.29 -6.20 -11.85
CA ASP A 6 -21.71 -6.09 -11.48
C ASP A 6 -21.85 -6.10 -9.94
N GLY A 7 -22.32 -4.98 -9.37
CA GLY A 7 -22.60 -4.82 -7.94
C GLY A 7 -22.73 -3.35 -7.51
N PRO A 8 -23.35 -3.03 -6.36
CA PRO A 8 -23.34 -1.69 -5.81
C PRO A 8 -21.90 -1.26 -5.49
N ILE A 9 -21.56 0.01 -5.74
CA ILE A 9 -20.21 0.60 -5.55
C ILE A 9 -19.63 0.32 -4.14
N LEU A 10 -20.50 0.14 -3.15
CA LEU A 10 -20.15 -0.08 -1.74
C LEU A 10 -19.85 -1.54 -1.37
N ASN A 11 -20.20 -2.53 -2.22
CA ASN A 11 -19.92 -3.94 -1.96
C ASN A 11 -19.80 -4.74 -3.27
N PRO A 12 -18.73 -4.52 -4.04
CA PRO A 12 -18.50 -5.27 -5.26
C PRO A 12 -18.28 -6.75 -4.96
N THR A 13 -19.04 -7.62 -5.62
CA THR A 13 -18.93 -9.08 -5.48
C THR A 13 -18.15 -9.73 -6.62
N ASP A 14 -17.95 -8.99 -7.70
CA ASP A 14 -17.22 -9.40 -8.91
C ASP A 14 -16.59 -8.17 -9.57
N GLY A 15 -15.52 -8.40 -10.31
CA GLY A 15 -14.82 -7.38 -11.08
C GLY A 15 -13.40 -7.11 -10.61
N TRP A 16 -12.68 -6.36 -11.43
CA TRP A 16 -11.29 -5.98 -11.17
C TRP A 16 -11.11 -4.48 -11.33
N GLN A 17 -10.14 -3.95 -10.60
CA GLN A 17 -9.69 -2.58 -10.70
C GLN A 17 -8.17 -2.60 -10.74
N ALA A 18 -7.58 -1.85 -11.65
CA ALA A 18 -6.14 -1.61 -11.65
C ALA A 18 -5.86 -0.11 -11.77
N TYR A 19 -4.71 0.28 -11.25
CA TYR A 19 -4.18 1.62 -11.41
C TYR A 19 -2.66 1.57 -11.55
N ALA A 20 -2.11 2.55 -12.24
CA ALA A 20 -0.70 2.79 -12.35
C ALA A 20 -0.48 4.31 -12.32
N GLU A 21 0.52 4.73 -11.58
CA GLU A 21 0.88 6.12 -11.34
C GLU A 21 2.39 6.24 -11.55
N ALA A 22 2.79 7.31 -12.22
CA ALA A 22 4.18 7.64 -12.46
C ALA A 22 4.40 9.10 -12.07
N GLU A 23 5.42 9.33 -11.27
CA GLU A 23 5.84 10.66 -10.83
C GLU A 23 7.30 10.86 -11.21
N LEU A 24 7.60 12.06 -11.69
CA LEU A 24 8.92 12.43 -12.16
C LEU A 24 9.26 13.82 -11.61
N ALA A 25 10.25 13.90 -10.74
CA ALA A 25 10.79 15.16 -10.26
C ALA A 25 11.99 15.54 -11.14
N THR A 26 11.90 16.64 -11.87
CA THR A 26 12.97 17.15 -12.76
C THR A 26 13.41 18.55 -12.33
N PRO A 27 14.54 19.07 -12.86
CA PRO A 27 14.87 20.49 -12.74
C PRO A 27 13.69 21.39 -13.17
N PRO A 28 13.47 22.56 -12.55
CA PRO A 28 14.35 23.29 -11.64
C PRO A 28 14.24 22.91 -10.14
N GLY A 29 13.59 21.80 -9.79
CA GLY A 29 13.48 21.35 -8.40
C GLY A 29 14.82 20.92 -7.78
N ASP A 30 14.91 20.98 -6.45
CA ASP A 30 16.13 20.62 -5.69
C ASP A 30 16.35 19.10 -5.61
N VAL A 31 15.29 18.31 -5.74
CA VAL A 31 15.31 16.84 -5.67
C VAL A 31 15.01 16.23 -7.03
N SER A 32 15.43 14.99 -7.19
CA SER A 32 15.43 14.36 -8.49
C SER A 32 15.25 12.86 -8.40
N PHE A 33 14.10 12.40 -8.90
CA PHE A 33 13.70 11.00 -8.81
C PHE A 33 12.62 10.65 -9.83
N GLY A 34 12.52 9.36 -10.09
CA GLY A 34 11.39 8.75 -10.79
C GLY A 34 10.71 7.78 -9.83
N LYS A 35 9.38 7.84 -9.76
CA LYS A 35 8.58 6.98 -8.89
C LYS A 35 7.48 6.34 -9.71
N LEU A 36 7.37 5.03 -9.60
CA LEU A 36 6.32 4.25 -10.22
C LEU A 36 5.54 3.53 -9.14
N GLN A 37 4.23 3.55 -9.22
CA GLN A 37 3.35 2.80 -8.34
C GLN A 37 2.26 2.15 -9.17
N ALA A 38 1.95 0.89 -8.87
CA ALA A 38 0.86 0.19 -9.50
C ALA A 38 0.12 -0.66 -8.47
N GLY A 39 -1.16 -0.89 -8.73
CA GLY A 39 -1.97 -1.78 -7.92
C GLY A 39 -3.10 -2.38 -8.70
N ALA A 40 -3.56 -3.52 -8.23
CA ALA A 40 -4.71 -4.23 -8.75
C ALA A 40 -5.53 -4.82 -7.61
N SER A 41 -6.84 -4.82 -7.75
CA SER A 41 -7.76 -5.58 -6.93
C SER A 41 -8.66 -6.42 -7.81
N CYS A 42 -9.05 -7.59 -7.31
CA CYS A 42 -10.06 -8.42 -7.94
C CYS A 42 -11.01 -9.00 -6.90
N HIS A 43 -12.29 -9.04 -7.25
CA HIS A 43 -13.35 -9.71 -6.50
C HIS A 43 -13.74 -10.96 -7.27
N ILE A 44 -13.71 -12.11 -6.60
CA ILE A 44 -13.97 -13.41 -7.18
C ILE A 44 -15.14 -14.04 -6.40
N PRO A 45 -16.33 -14.14 -6.99
CA PRO A 45 -17.44 -14.87 -6.37
C PRO A 45 -17.16 -16.37 -6.47
N VAL A 46 -16.81 -17.03 -5.36
CA VAL A 46 -16.56 -18.48 -5.35
C VAL A 46 -17.87 -19.25 -5.33
N ASN A 47 -18.84 -18.78 -4.54
CA ASN A 47 -20.20 -19.28 -4.49
C ASN A 47 -21.14 -18.17 -3.95
N PRO A 48 -22.48 -18.36 -3.94
CA PRO A 48 -23.43 -17.33 -3.48
C PRO A 48 -23.22 -16.83 -2.04
N SER A 49 -22.48 -17.58 -1.22
CA SER A 49 -22.21 -17.28 0.18
C SER A 49 -20.74 -16.96 0.47
N LEU A 50 -19.84 -17.04 -0.52
CA LEU A 50 -18.41 -16.83 -0.35
C LEU A 50 -17.87 -15.98 -1.50
N SER A 51 -17.35 -14.81 -1.14
CA SER A 51 -16.64 -13.94 -2.07
C SER A 51 -15.21 -13.73 -1.57
N LEU A 52 -14.25 -13.93 -2.48
CA LEU A 52 -12.84 -13.65 -2.26
C LEU A 52 -12.50 -12.29 -2.85
N HIS A 53 -11.66 -11.55 -2.16
CA HIS A 53 -11.11 -10.29 -2.62
C HIS A 53 -9.59 -10.34 -2.50
N TRP A 54 -8.90 -10.11 -3.60
CA TRP A 54 -7.45 -9.96 -3.62
C TRP A 54 -7.10 -8.52 -3.95
N LEU A 55 -6.09 -7.99 -3.26
CA LEU A 55 -5.50 -6.69 -3.51
C LEU A 55 -3.99 -6.86 -3.56
N GLY A 56 -3.36 -6.36 -4.62
CA GLY A 56 -1.90 -6.27 -4.76
C GLY A 56 -1.50 -4.84 -5.08
N GLN A 57 -0.43 -4.35 -4.46
CA GLN A 57 0.18 -3.06 -4.79
C GLN A 57 1.69 -3.20 -4.76
N ALA A 58 2.36 -2.53 -5.69
CA ALA A 58 3.81 -2.45 -5.75
C ALA A 58 4.25 -1.04 -6.14
N GLY A 59 5.43 -0.65 -5.72
CA GLY A 59 6.01 0.65 -6.03
C GLY A 59 7.52 0.61 -6.03
N TRP A 60 8.12 1.40 -6.91
CA TRP A 60 9.54 1.54 -7.06
C TRP A 60 9.91 3.02 -7.21
N LEU A 61 10.88 3.45 -6.42
CA LEU A 61 11.44 4.79 -6.40
C LEU A 61 12.92 4.68 -6.81
N HIS A 62 13.31 5.50 -7.77
CA HIS A 62 14.67 5.57 -8.26
C HIS A 62 15.20 7.00 -8.16
N SER A 63 16.29 7.19 -7.41
CA SER A 63 17.00 8.46 -7.37
C SER A 63 17.65 8.74 -8.71
N MET A 64 17.46 9.96 -9.22
CA MET A 64 18.12 10.42 -10.43
C MET A 64 19.05 11.59 -10.09
N SER A 65 20.11 11.75 -10.87
CA SER A 65 21.07 12.84 -10.69
C SER A 65 21.10 13.66 -11.96
N TRP A 66 20.54 14.86 -11.93
CA TRP A 66 20.73 15.87 -12.97
C TRP A 66 21.69 16.94 -12.50
N GLU A 67 22.38 17.55 -13.46
CA GLU A 67 23.23 18.70 -13.24
C GLU A 67 22.66 19.87 -14.02
N THR A 68 22.45 20.99 -13.35
CA THR A 68 21.95 22.22 -13.96
C THR A 68 22.72 23.38 -13.36
N ASP A 69 23.37 24.18 -14.21
CA ASP A 69 24.18 25.34 -13.80
C ASP A 69 25.25 25.00 -12.73
N GLY A 70 25.93 23.85 -12.91
CA GLY A 70 26.98 23.37 -12.00
C GLY A 70 26.50 22.86 -10.64
N LYS A 71 25.19 22.82 -10.38
CA LYS A 71 24.60 22.21 -9.19
C LYS A 71 24.00 20.85 -9.51
N LYS A 72 24.33 19.85 -8.69
CA LYS A 72 23.73 18.51 -8.75
C LYS A 72 22.47 18.47 -7.93
N SER A 73 21.45 17.80 -8.45
CA SER A 73 20.21 17.54 -7.75
C SER A 73 20.41 16.60 -6.55
N LEU A 74 19.61 16.81 -5.51
CA LEU A 74 19.60 15.96 -4.32
C LEU A 74 18.80 14.67 -4.56
N PRO A 75 19.12 13.59 -3.83
CA PRO A 75 18.32 12.37 -3.85
C PRO A 75 16.91 12.59 -3.27
N PRO A 76 15.96 11.68 -3.51
CA PRO A 76 14.62 11.76 -2.95
C PRO A 76 14.65 11.80 -1.41
N THR A 77 13.70 12.53 -0.85
CA THR A 77 13.55 12.73 0.59
C THR A 77 12.80 11.57 1.23
N VAL A 78 12.78 11.52 2.57
CA VAL A 78 12.00 10.53 3.31
C VAL A 78 10.51 10.60 2.94
N SER A 79 9.95 11.79 2.70
CA SER A 79 8.55 11.96 2.29
C SER A 79 8.23 11.36 0.91
N ASP A 80 9.22 11.21 0.03
CA ASP A 80 9.02 10.67 -1.31
C ASP A 80 8.96 9.13 -1.31
N ARG A 81 9.47 8.50 -0.24
CA ARG A 81 9.55 7.04 -0.08
C ARG A 81 8.20 6.39 0.18
N PHE A 82 8.15 5.09 -0.05
CA PHE A 82 6.97 4.29 0.27
C PHE A 82 6.95 3.94 1.75
N HIS A 83 5.79 4.16 2.38
CA HIS A 83 5.55 3.84 3.78
C HIS A 83 4.42 2.83 3.87
N THR A 84 4.66 1.79 4.67
CA THR A 84 3.73 0.66 4.79
C THR A 84 3.36 0.41 6.24
N GLY A 85 2.12 -0.01 6.45
CA GLY A 85 1.59 -0.35 7.76
C GLY A 85 0.34 0.45 8.10
N GLY A 86 -0.31 0.03 9.19
CA GLY A 86 -1.59 0.59 9.62
C GLY A 86 -2.78 -0.28 9.26
N PRO A 87 -3.96 0.05 9.83
CA PRO A 87 -5.13 -0.83 9.83
C PRO A 87 -5.71 -1.11 8.43
N LEU A 88 -5.46 -0.25 7.44
CA LEU A 88 -5.96 -0.41 6.07
C LEU A 88 -4.98 -1.13 5.13
N GLN A 89 -3.73 -1.32 5.57
CA GLN A 89 -2.70 -1.94 4.74
C GLN A 89 -2.34 -3.32 5.26
N ILE A 90 -1.78 -3.37 6.46
CA ILE A 90 -1.36 -4.59 7.13
C ILE A 90 -1.77 -4.45 8.60
N PRO A 91 -2.92 -5.01 8.97
CA PRO A 91 -3.40 -4.96 10.35
C PRO A 91 -2.39 -5.58 11.32
N GLY A 92 -2.30 -5.02 12.53
CA GLY A 92 -1.29 -5.41 13.51
C GLY A 92 -0.02 -4.57 13.50
N PHE A 93 0.16 -3.70 12.50
CA PHE A 93 1.27 -2.75 12.44
C PHE A 93 0.79 -1.30 12.62
N LEU A 94 1.63 -0.48 13.24
CA LEU A 94 1.41 0.96 13.29
C LEU A 94 1.39 1.56 11.87
N PRO A 95 0.66 2.66 11.63
CA PRO A 95 0.75 3.42 10.38
C PRO A 95 2.21 3.74 10.04
N ALA A 96 2.63 3.45 8.80
CA ALA A 96 4.02 3.57 8.36
C ALA A 96 5.05 2.77 9.21
N GLY A 97 4.62 1.78 9.98
CA GLY A 97 5.46 1.06 10.94
C GLY A 97 6.34 -0.05 10.34
N ILE A 98 6.20 -0.35 9.04
CA ILE A 98 6.97 -1.37 8.32
C ILE A 98 7.97 -0.69 7.38
N GLY A 99 9.19 -1.21 7.34
CA GLY A 99 10.24 -0.77 6.42
C GLY A 99 11.60 -0.56 7.11
N PRO A 100 12.60 -0.06 6.34
CA PRO A 100 13.87 0.40 6.90
C PRO A 100 13.65 1.42 8.01
N ARG A 101 14.49 1.38 9.05
CA ARG A 101 14.38 2.27 10.21
C ARG A 101 15.62 3.12 10.39
N ASP A 102 15.46 4.29 11.01
CA ASP A 102 16.59 5.15 11.33
C ASP A 102 17.39 4.59 12.52
N THR A 103 18.58 4.08 12.23
CA THR A 103 19.50 3.52 13.22
C THR A 103 20.06 4.55 14.20
N ARG A 104 19.82 5.85 13.98
CA ARG A 104 20.30 6.94 14.84
C ARG A 104 19.37 7.29 15.99
N THR A 105 18.11 6.85 15.96
CA THR A 105 17.10 7.18 16.99
C THR A 105 16.83 6.03 17.96
N CYS A 106 17.72 5.03 18.00
CA CYS A 106 17.64 3.88 18.90
C CYS A 106 17.80 4.31 20.37
N SER A 107 16.69 4.55 21.08
CA SER A 107 16.72 4.60 22.56
C SER A 107 16.63 3.17 23.11
N PRO A 108 17.42 2.79 24.13
CA PRO A 108 17.40 1.45 24.74
C PRO A 108 16.08 1.06 25.43
N ASP A 109 15.10 1.96 25.46
CA ASP A 109 13.88 1.87 26.28
C ASP A 109 12.59 1.73 25.43
N ARG A 110 12.70 1.47 24.12
CA ARG A 110 11.52 1.35 23.24
C ARG A 110 11.17 -0.10 22.89
N LEU A 111 9.87 -0.37 22.88
CA LEU A 111 9.23 -1.65 22.50
C LEU A 111 9.43 -2.04 21.02
N THR A 112 10.06 -1.18 20.22
CA THR A 112 10.28 -1.37 18.78
C THR A 112 11.78 -1.22 18.50
N PRO A 113 12.49 -2.31 18.16
CA PRO A 113 13.91 -2.24 17.82
C PRO A 113 14.12 -1.32 16.61
N GLY A 114 15.00 -0.32 16.73
CA GLY A 114 15.55 0.41 15.58
C GLY A 114 14.97 1.78 15.24
N GLY A 115 14.19 2.45 16.10
CA GLY A 115 13.75 3.84 15.86
C GLY A 115 12.57 3.98 14.89
N ASP A 116 12.34 5.18 14.36
CA ASP A 116 11.21 5.46 13.45
C ASP A 116 11.45 4.86 12.05
N SER A 117 10.38 4.41 11.39
CA SER A 117 10.44 3.92 10.00
C SER A 117 10.70 5.10 9.06
N ILE A 118 11.66 4.94 8.15
CA ILE A 118 12.06 5.96 7.17
C ILE A 118 11.57 5.65 5.75
N GLY A 119 10.71 4.65 5.62
CA GLY A 119 10.19 4.19 4.33
C GLY A 119 11.26 3.51 3.45
N GLY A 120 10.79 2.85 2.39
CA GLY A 120 11.62 2.14 1.43
C GLY A 120 11.51 2.72 0.03
N ASP A 121 12.55 2.47 -0.77
CA ASP A 121 12.55 2.80 -2.21
C ASP A 121 11.83 1.73 -3.03
N LEU A 122 11.64 0.53 -2.47
CA LEU A 122 10.83 -0.54 -3.03
C LEU A 122 9.71 -0.87 -2.04
N HIS A 123 8.51 -1.04 -2.57
CA HIS A 123 7.32 -1.42 -1.81
C HIS A 123 6.55 -2.48 -2.55
N TYR A 124 6.08 -3.48 -1.82
CA TYR A 124 5.05 -4.39 -2.31
C TYR A 124 4.14 -4.74 -1.13
N ARG A 125 2.85 -4.92 -1.41
CA ARG A 125 1.90 -5.49 -0.46
C ARG A 125 0.86 -6.30 -1.19
N THR A 126 0.37 -7.33 -0.54
CA THR A 126 -0.74 -8.13 -1.00
C THR A 126 -1.67 -8.47 0.15
N SER A 127 -2.97 -8.48 -0.12
CA SER A 127 -3.99 -8.86 0.83
C SER A 127 -4.99 -9.78 0.14
N LEU A 128 -5.36 -10.85 0.84
CA LEU A 128 -6.43 -11.76 0.47
C LEU A 128 -7.49 -11.69 1.56
N MET A 129 -8.73 -11.46 1.18
CA MET A 129 -9.87 -11.37 2.07
C MET A 129 -10.95 -12.34 1.61
N ALA A 130 -11.52 -13.08 2.55
CA ALA A 130 -12.67 -13.95 2.33
C ALA A 130 -13.84 -13.38 3.11
N SER A 131 -15.00 -13.26 2.45
CA SER A 131 -16.23 -12.73 3.04
C SER A 131 -17.37 -13.73 2.95
N VAL A 132 -18.09 -13.90 4.05
CA VAL A 132 -19.29 -14.72 4.15
C VAL A 132 -20.43 -13.91 4.77
N PRO A 133 -21.70 -14.14 4.39
CA PRO A 133 -22.83 -13.54 5.08
C PRO A 133 -22.84 -13.98 6.55
N ALA A 134 -23.27 -13.09 7.43
CA ALA A 134 -23.32 -13.37 8.86
C ALA A 134 -24.24 -14.57 9.13
N LEU A 135 -23.72 -15.55 9.86
CA LEU A 135 -24.44 -16.79 10.22
C LEU A 135 -25.49 -16.58 11.31
N THR A 136 -25.73 -15.33 11.75
CA THR A 136 -26.58 -14.99 12.89
C THR A 136 -27.79 -14.19 12.48
N SER A 137 -28.98 -14.58 12.96
CA SER A 137 -30.25 -13.87 12.75
C SER A 137 -30.31 -12.46 13.34
N VAL A 138 -29.32 -12.08 14.15
CA VAL A 138 -29.21 -10.76 14.80
C VAL A 138 -28.74 -9.69 13.81
N PHE A 139 -27.99 -10.07 12.76
CA PHE A 139 -27.47 -9.16 11.74
C PHE A 139 -27.70 -9.76 10.35
N PRO A 140 -28.94 -9.74 9.84
CA PRO A 140 -29.27 -10.36 8.54
C PRO A 140 -28.48 -9.75 7.37
N ASP A 141 -28.05 -8.49 7.49
CA ASP A 141 -27.22 -7.79 6.50
C ASP A 141 -25.72 -7.78 6.86
N GLY A 142 -25.34 -8.44 7.97
CA GLY A 142 -23.96 -8.51 8.41
C GLY A 142 -23.11 -9.40 7.50
N ARG A 143 -21.82 -9.12 7.40
CA ARG A 143 -20.83 -10.00 6.76
C ARG A 143 -19.65 -10.22 7.70
N ALA A 144 -19.22 -11.47 7.83
CA ALA A 144 -17.97 -11.81 8.48
C ALA A 144 -16.87 -11.86 7.42
N PHE A 145 -15.70 -11.34 7.76
CA PHE A 145 -14.54 -11.36 6.88
C PHE A 145 -13.29 -11.85 7.60
N GLY A 146 -12.56 -12.74 6.93
CA GLY A 146 -11.19 -13.10 7.29
C GLY A 146 -10.23 -12.46 6.29
N PHE A 147 -9.06 -12.06 6.73
CA PHE A 147 -8.03 -11.49 5.86
C PHE A 147 -6.65 -12.05 6.16
N LEU A 148 -5.82 -12.09 5.13
CA LEU A 148 -4.40 -12.39 5.17
C LEU A 148 -3.69 -11.27 4.42
N ALA A 149 -2.79 -10.53 5.09
CA ALA A 149 -2.05 -9.43 4.50
C ALA A 149 -0.54 -9.65 4.68
N ALA A 150 0.23 -9.33 3.64
CA ALA A 150 1.68 -9.43 3.61
C ALA A 150 2.28 -8.26 2.82
N GLY A 151 3.53 -7.89 3.13
CA GLY A 151 4.29 -6.83 2.47
C GLY A 151 5.66 -6.66 3.10
#